data_AF-D9R898-F1
#
_entry.id   AF-D9R898-F1
#
_cell.length_a   1.000
_cell.length_b   1.000
_cell.length_c   1.000
_cell.angle_alpha   90.00
_cell.angle_beta   90.00
_cell.angle_gamma   90.00
#
_symmetry.space_group_name_H-M   'P 1'
#
loop_
_entity.id
_entity.type
_entity.pdbx_description
1 polymer ?
#
loop_
_entity_poly.entity_id
_entity_poly.type
_entity_poly.pdbx_seq_one_letter_code
_entity_poly.pdbx_strand_id
1 'polypeptide(L)'
;MMGLLVFKERLKEFYARFDIYITPVIKFVFSLLAFSLMNKNIGFMPQLTEAYIPLVLALVCSFLPYGAISFLAAGYMLAHLSGISIEITLVMAVFIVVVGLLYYGFQPGDSYLLVLTPVFFLLRIPYAIPLIVGLSGSLISVIPVSCGVFIYYTLLYVKQNAGVLTNDLSVDEVQKFMQLMKSLLSNKLMLVMVTAFALSLVVVAITRSLSVDYSWIIAIVAGTIAQLGVIFIGDIAADVSVSVTRLLVGILISLLIAGIYTFFVFAVDYSRTEYVQFEDDDYYYYVKAVPKLTVSAPDVKVQKINARKLQRPQR
;
A
#
# COMPACT_ATOMS: atom_id res chain seq x y z
N MET A 1 26.15 -7.95 4.54
CA MET A 1 25.73 -6.94 3.53
C MET A 1 25.90 -7.41 2.09
N MET A 2 27.09 -7.88 1.68
CA MET A 2 27.34 -8.32 0.29
C MET A 2 26.34 -9.37 -0.24
N GLY A 3 26.03 -10.41 0.54
CA GLY A 3 25.06 -11.43 0.13
C GLY A 3 23.62 -10.91 -0.06
N LEU A 4 23.19 -9.91 0.73
CA LEU A 4 21.87 -9.30 0.62
C LEU A 4 21.76 -8.42 -0.64
N LEU A 5 22.84 -7.73 -1.01
CA LEU A 5 22.93 -6.95 -2.24
C LEU A 5 22.94 -7.84 -3.48
N VAL A 6 23.72 -8.93 -3.48
CA VAL A 6 23.70 -9.93 -4.56
C VAL A 6 22.31 -10.58 -4.69
N PHE A 7 21.64 -10.87 -3.57
CA PHE A 7 20.27 -11.39 -3.60
C PHE A 7 19.28 -10.40 -4.22
N LYS A 8 19.38 -9.10 -3.85
CA LYS A 8 18.58 -8.03 -4.45
C LYS A 8 18.77 -7.94 -5.96
N GLU A 9 20.01 -7.99 -6.44
CA GLU A 9 20.31 -7.94 -7.88
C GLU A 9 19.72 -9.15 -8.62
N ARG A 10 19.92 -10.36 -8.09
CA ARG A 10 19.32 -11.58 -8.65
C ARG A 10 17.80 -11.52 -8.71
N LEU A 11 17.14 -10.98 -7.68
CA LEU A 11 15.70 -10.79 -7.68
C LEU A 11 15.24 -9.79 -8.74
N LYS A 12 15.99 -8.70 -8.94
CA LYS A 12 15.70 -7.71 -9.97
C LYS A 12 15.84 -8.30 -11.38
N GLU A 13 16.89 -9.07 -11.63
CA GLU A 13 17.09 -9.79 -12.90
C GLU A 13 15.99 -10.83 -13.12
N PHE A 14 15.62 -11.58 -12.09
CA PHE A 14 14.53 -12.54 -12.14
C PHE A 14 13.20 -11.87 -12.48
N TYR A 15 12.88 -10.76 -11.82
CA TYR A 15 11.69 -9.98 -12.12
C TYR A 15 11.71 -9.47 -13.57
N ALA A 16 12.81 -8.86 -14.01
CA ALA A 16 12.94 -8.33 -15.37
C ALA A 16 12.78 -9.42 -16.45
N ARG A 17 13.25 -10.65 -16.18
CA ARG A 17 13.15 -11.78 -17.11
C ARG A 17 11.75 -12.40 -17.16
N PHE A 18 11.02 -12.41 -16.05
CA PHE A 18 9.73 -13.10 -15.91
C PHE A 18 8.56 -12.17 -15.61
N ASP A 19 8.70 -10.85 -15.82
CA ASP A 19 7.68 -9.83 -15.52
C ASP A 19 6.30 -10.18 -16.10
N ILE A 20 6.27 -10.72 -17.33
CA ILE A 20 5.04 -11.14 -18.01
C ILE A 20 4.24 -12.20 -17.23
N TYR A 21 4.90 -13.02 -16.41
CA TYR A 21 4.27 -14.04 -15.57
C TYR A 21 4.10 -13.57 -14.12
N ILE A 22 5.09 -12.83 -13.59
CA ILE A 22 5.10 -12.38 -12.19
C ILE A 22 4.01 -11.33 -11.95
N THR A 23 3.84 -10.37 -12.87
CA THR A 23 2.85 -9.29 -12.71
C THR A 23 1.42 -9.83 -12.60
N PRO A 24 0.95 -10.75 -13.48
CA PRO A 24 -0.34 -11.41 -13.31
C PRO A 24 -0.47 -12.18 -11.99
N VAL A 25 0.58 -12.88 -11.55
CA VAL A 25 0.57 -13.61 -10.27
C VAL A 25 0.41 -12.65 -9.08
N ILE A 26 1.10 -11.51 -9.09
CA ILE A 26 0.95 -10.48 -8.05
C ILE A 26 -0.49 -9.96 -8.01
N LYS A 27 -1.07 -9.63 -9.18
CA LYS A 27 -2.46 -9.18 -9.29
C LYS A 27 -3.44 -10.23 -8.80
N PHE A 28 -3.22 -11.50 -9.16
CA PHE A 28 -4.02 -12.62 -8.67
C PHE A 28 -4.00 -12.70 -7.14
N VAL A 29 -2.81 -12.73 -6.53
CA VAL A 29 -2.67 -12.82 -5.06
C VAL A 29 -3.29 -11.60 -4.37
N PHE A 30 -3.04 -10.40 -4.89
CA PHE A 30 -3.62 -9.16 -4.40
C PHE A 30 -5.16 -9.20 -4.41
N SER A 31 -5.76 -9.54 -5.55
CA SER A 31 -7.21 -9.62 -5.71
C SER A 31 -7.82 -10.73 -4.87
N LEU A 32 -7.20 -11.92 -4.84
CA LEU A 32 -7.66 -13.04 -4.03
C LEU A 32 -7.70 -12.68 -2.55
N LEU A 33 -6.64 -12.04 -2.07
CA LEU A 33 -6.54 -11.58 -0.69
C LEU A 33 -7.59 -10.50 -0.38
N ALA A 34 -7.78 -9.54 -1.28
CA ALA A 34 -8.81 -8.51 -1.13
C ALA A 34 -10.22 -9.11 -1.05
N PHE A 35 -10.62 -9.94 -2.00
CA PHE A 35 -11.96 -10.55 -2.03
C PHE A 35 -12.19 -11.51 -0.86
N SER A 36 -11.17 -12.30 -0.48
CA SER A 36 -11.27 -13.20 0.68
C SER A 36 -11.43 -12.45 1.99
N LEU A 37 -10.69 -11.33 2.16
CA LEU A 37 -10.84 -10.47 3.32
C LEU A 37 -12.19 -9.75 3.35
N MET A 38 -12.72 -9.34 2.19
CA MET A 38 -14.07 -8.81 2.09
C MET A 38 -15.09 -9.86 2.54
N ASN A 39 -15.04 -11.10 2.04
CA ASN A 39 -15.95 -12.17 2.47
C ASN A 39 -15.91 -12.43 3.98
N LYS A 40 -14.71 -12.42 4.57
CA LYS A 40 -14.56 -12.63 6.01
C LYS A 40 -15.14 -11.50 6.87
N ASN A 41 -15.23 -10.28 6.34
CA ASN A 41 -15.63 -9.10 7.11
C ASN A 41 -17.03 -8.59 6.79
N ILE A 42 -17.44 -8.72 5.52
CA ILE A 42 -18.70 -8.21 4.98
C ILE A 42 -19.41 -9.26 4.11
N GLY A 43 -19.20 -10.55 4.35
CA GLY A 43 -19.83 -11.65 3.61
C GLY A 43 -21.33 -11.82 3.88
N PHE A 44 -22.11 -10.77 3.68
CA PHE A 44 -23.54 -10.74 3.98
C PHE A 44 -24.40 -11.30 2.86
N MET A 45 -23.86 -11.42 1.64
CA MET A 45 -24.51 -12.08 0.52
C MET A 45 -23.93 -13.50 0.37
N PRO A 46 -24.65 -14.56 0.84
CA PRO A 46 -24.09 -15.91 0.89
C PRO A 46 -23.65 -16.42 -0.49
N GLN A 47 -24.39 -16.04 -1.53
CA GLN A 47 -24.10 -16.42 -2.91
C GLN A 47 -22.72 -15.95 -3.36
N LEU A 48 -22.15 -14.90 -2.78
CA LEU A 48 -20.81 -14.38 -3.12
C LEU A 48 -19.70 -14.93 -2.22
N THR A 49 -20.06 -15.52 -1.09
CA THR A 49 -19.09 -16.03 -0.10
C THR A 49 -18.51 -17.39 -0.46
N GLU A 50 -19.12 -18.10 -1.41
CA GLU A 50 -18.64 -19.39 -1.91
C GLU A 50 -17.19 -19.30 -2.38
N ALA A 51 -16.32 -20.22 -1.92
CA ALA A 51 -14.87 -20.10 -2.08
C ALA A 51 -14.39 -20.02 -3.54
N TYR A 52 -15.17 -20.56 -4.49
CA TYR A 52 -14.83 -20.52 -5.91
C TYR A 52 -15.03 -19.14 -6.55
N ILE A 53 -15.91 -18.30 -6.01
CA ILE A 53 -16.22 -16.97 -6.57
C ILE A 53 -15.05 -15.99 -6.44
N PRO A 54 -14.47 -15.74 -5.24
CA PRO A 54 -13.31 -14.86 -5.12
C PRO A 54 -12.10 -15.44 -5.86
N LEU A 55 -12.00 -16.77 -6.00
CA LEU A 55 -10.94 -17.44 -6.76
C LEU A 55 -11.04 -17.12 -8.26
N VAL A 56 -12.22 -17.30 -8.86
CA VAL A 56 -12.45 -17.01 -10.28
C VAL A 56 -12.31 -15.52 -10.57
N LEU A 57 -12.87 -14.65 -9.72
CA LEU A 57 -12.71 -13.20 -9.84
C LEU A 57 -11.25 -12.77 -9.76
N ALA A 58 -10.47 -13.33 -8.82
CA ALA A 58 -9.04 -13.05 -8.73
C ALA A 58 -8.27 -13.51 -9.97
N LEU A 59 -8.65 -14.66 -10.55
CA LEU A 59 -8.07 -15.14 -11.81
C LEU A 59 -8.34 -14.18 -12.96
N VAL A 60 -9.57 -13.68 -13.09
CA VAL A 60 -9.90 -12.64 -14.08
C VAL A 60 -9.08 -11.37 -13.84
N CYS A 61 -8.97 -10.93 -12.59
CA CYS A 61 -8.18 -9.75 -12.22
C CYS A 61 -6.69 -9.87 -12.56
N SER A 62 -6.13 -11.08 -12.65
CA SER A 62 -4.72 -11.28 -13.00
C SER A 62 -4.35 -10.70 -14.38
N PHE A 63 -5.32 -10.65 -15.30
CA PHE A 63 -5.15 -10.13 -16.66
C PHE A 63 -5.56 -8.67 -16.84
N LEU A 64 -6.13 -8.04 -15.80
CA LEU A 64 -6.70 -6.70 -15.87
C LEU A 64 -5.72 -5.60 -15.42
N PRO A 65 -5.90 -4.35 -15.87
CA PRO A 65 -5.20 -3.19 -15.31
C PRO A 65 -5.69 -2.89 -13.89
N TYR A 66 -4.84 -2.28 -13.06
CA TYR A 66 -5.15 -1.99 -11.65
C TYR A 66 -6.44 -1.18 -11.45
N GLY A 67 -6.75 -0.24 -12.37
CA GLY A 67 -8.02 0.50 -12.32
C GLY A 67 -9.26 -0.39 -12.46
N ALA A 68 -9.22 -1.38 -13.36
CA ALA A 68 -10.31 -2.33 -13.53
C ALA A 68 -10.42 -3.29 -12.33
N ILE A 69 -9.29 -3.68 -11.72
CA ILE A 69 -9.29 -4.47 -10.48
C ILE A 69 -9.97 -3.70 -9.34
N SER A 70 -9.64 -2.42 -9.15
CA SER A 70 -10.28 -1.58 -8.14
C SER A 70 -11.78 -1.39 -8.39
N PHE A 71 -12.19 -1.26 -9.65
CA PHE A 71 -13.60 -1.17 -10.01
C PHE A 71 -14.36 -2.47 -9.71
N LEU A 72 -13.79 -3.64 -10.04
CA LEU A 72 -14.36 -4.94 -9.69
C LEU A 72 -14.44 -5.14 -8.18
N ALA A 73 -13.40 -4.73 -7.43
CA ALA A 73 -13.41 -4.76 -5.97
C ALA A 73 -14.50 -3.86 -5.37
N ALA A 74 -14.69 -2.68 -5.93
CA ALA A 74 -15.77 -1.77 -5.54
C ALA A 74 -17.16 -2.39 -5.82
N GLY A 75 -17.37 -2.98 -7.00
CA GLY A 75 -18.61 -3.69 -7.33
C GLY A 75 -18.89 -4.87 -6.41
N TYR A 76 -17.86 -5.66 -6.10
CA TYR A 76 -17.95 -6.79 -5.16
C TYR A 76 -18.33 -6.33 -3.74
N MET A 77 -17.73 -5.24 -3.28
CA MET A 77 -18.08 -4.61 -2.01
C MET A 77 -19.53 -4.12 -1.99
N LEU A 78 -19.98 -3.41 -3.03
CA LEU A 78 -21.36 -2.92 -3.13
C LEU A 78 -22.37 -4.06 -3.14
N ALA A 79 -22.08 -5.17 -3.83
CA ALA A 79 -22.95 -6.34 -3.84
C ALA A 79 -23.12 -6.93 -2.43
N HIS A 80 -22.04 -7.06 -1.66
CA HIS A 80 -22.10 -7.48 -0.26
C HIS A 80 -22.89 -6.52 0.63
N LEU A 81 -22.71 -5.21 0.45
CA LEU A 81 -23.46 -4.19 1.21
C LEU A 81 -24.96 -4.22 0.90
N SER A 82 -25.32 -4.55 -0.35
CA SER A 82 -26.72 -4.63 -0.78
C SER A 82 -27.49 -5.76 -0.09
N GLY A 83 -26.78 -6.79 0.39
CA GLY A 83 -27.35 -7.86 1.22
C GLY A 83 -27.75 -7.41 2.64
N ILE A 84 -27.40 -6.18 3.05
CA ILE A 84 -27.66 -5.66 4.40
C ILE A 84 -28.63 -4.47 4.37
N SER A 85 -28.29 -3.46 3.60
CA SER A 85 -28.96 -2.16 3.60
C SER A 85 -28.71 -1.47 2.26
N ILE A 86 -29.81 -1.12 1.59
CA ILE A 86 -29.76 -0.41 0.32
C ILE A 86 -29.25 1.03 0.51
N GLU A 87 -29.53 1.63 1.65
CA GLU A 87 -29.13 2.99 2.01
C GLU A 87 -27.60 3.12 2.10
N ILE A 88 -26.93 2.21 2.81
CA ILE A 88 -25.46 2.21 2.90
C ILE A 88 -24.85 1.89 1.55
N THR A 89 -25.46 0.98 0.79
CA THR A 89 -25.01 0.64 -0.56
C THR A 89 -25.04 1.86 -1.47
N LEU A 90 -26.12 2.64 -1.45
CA LEU A 90 -26.26 3.86 -2.22
C LEU A 90 -25.21 4.91 -1.84
N VAL A 91 -24.98 5.11 -0.54
CA VAL A 91 -23.96 6.04 -0.04
C VAL A 91 -22.58 5.64 -0.56
N MET A 92 -22.22 4.36 -0.43
CA MET A 92 -20.94 3.87 -0.88
C MET A 92 -20.81 3.93 -2.41
N ALA A 93 -21.89 3.69 -3.14
CA ALA A 93 -21.91 3.82 -4.60
C ALA A 93 -21.67 5.28 -5.03
N VAL A 94 -22.38 6.23 -4.45
CA VAL A 94 -22.17 7.67 -4.70
C VAL A 94 -20.74 8.08 -4.33
N PHE A 95 -20.23 7.62 -3.18
CA PHE A 95 -18.86 7.87 -2.77
C PHE A 95 -17.84 7.33 -3.79
N ILE A 96 -17.99 6.10 -4.27
CA ILE A 96 -17.12 5.51 -5.30
C ILE A 96 -17.20 6.30 -6.61
N VAL A 97 -18.38 6.75 -7.02
CA VAL A 97 -18.55 7.58 -8.23
C VAL A 97 -17.82 8.92 -8.06
N VAL A 98 -18.02 9.61 -6.93
CA VAL A 98 -17.34 10.88 -6.64
C VAL A 98 -15.83 10.69 -6.62
N VAL A 99 -15.33 9.66 -5.93
CA VAL A 99 -13.89 9.34 -5.93
C VAL A 99 -13.41 8.97 -7.33
N GLY A 100 -14.20 8.25 -8.12
CA GLY A 100 -13.87 7.92 -9.50
C GLY A 100 -13.72 9.18 -10.36
N LEU A 101 -14.66 10.12 -10.27
CA LEU A 101 -14.62 11.38 -11.01
C LEU A 101 -13.44 12.27 -10.56
N LEU A 102 -13.26 12.40 -9.24
CA LEU A 102 -12.17 13.18 -8.67
C LEU A 102 -10.81 12.55 -9.01
N TYR A 103 -10.68 11.23 -8.93
CA TYR A 103 -9.40 10.55 -9.09
C TYR A 103 -9.05 10.37 -10.58
N TYR A 104 -9.92 9.75 -11.39
CA TYR A 104 -9.60 9.49 -12.80
C TYR A 104 -9.45 10.74 -13.67
N GLY A 105 -9.96 11.90 -13.21
CA GLY A 105 -9.67 13.20 -13.82
C GLY A 105 -8.20 13.61 -13.80
N PHE A 106 -7.39 13.09 -12.86
CA PHE A 106 -5.95 13.43 -12.72
C PHE A 106 -5.00 12.39 -13.33
N GLN A 107 -5.49 11.46 -14.17
CA GLN A 107 -4.76 10.29 -14.68
C GLN A 107 -3.88 9.51 -13.66
N PRO A 108 -4.35 9.19 -12.44
CA PRO A 108 -3.46 8.65 -11.42
C PRO A 108 -3.49 7.12 -11.44
N GLY A 109 -2.31 6.52 -11.61
CA GLY A 109 -2.10 5.07 -11.72
C GLY A 109 -2.19 4.29 -10.40
N ASP A 110 -2.52 4.95 -9.29
CA ASP A 110 -2.50 4.38 -7.93
C ASP A 110 -3.90 3.99 -7.40
N SER A 111 -4.87 3.73 -8.29
CA SER A 111 -6.24 3.35 -7.91
C SER A 111 -6.30 2.07 -7.07
N TYR A 112 -5.28 1.22 -7.14
CA TYR A 112 -5.15 0.03 -6.29
C TYR A 112 -5.06 0.40 -4.79
N LEU A 113 -4.65 1.62 -4.43
CA LEU A 113 -4.57 2.09 -3.04
C LEU A 113 -5.95 2.17 -2.36
N LEU A 114 -7.02 2.35 -3.13
CA LEU A 114 -8.40 2.30 -2.62
C LEU A 114 -8.75 0.93 -2.03
N VAL A 115 -8.12 -0.14 -2.54
CA VAL A 115 -8.31 -1.52 -2.08
C VAL A 115 -7.20 -1.94 -1.12
N LEU A 116 -5.95 -1.56 -1.39
CA LEU A 116 -4.80 -1.93 -0.59
C LEU A 116 -4.86 -1.35 0.83
N THR A 117 -5.32 -0.11 0.97
CA THR A 117 -5.43 0.56 2.27
C THR A 117 -6.36 -0.20 3.23
N PRO A 118 -7.65 -0.46 2.90
CA PRO A 118 -8.53 -1.21 3.79
C PRO A 118 -8.02 -2.64 4.05
N VAL A 119 -7.38 -3.27 3.06
CA VAL A 119 -6.72 -4.57 3.25
C VAL A 119 -5.65 -4.51 4.35
N PHE A 120 -4.79 -3.48 4.36
CA PHE A 120 -3.75 -3.34 5.39
C PHE A 120 -4.32 -3.06 6.78
N PHE A 121 -5.45 -2.35 6.88
CA PHE A 121 -6.19 -2.24 8.14
C PHE A 121 -6.68 -3.60 8.64
N LEU A 122 -7.23 -4.44 7.75
CA LEU A 122 -7.69 -5.78 8.09
C LEU A 122 -6.53 -6.72 8.49
N LEU A 123 -5.36 -6.53 7.88
CA LEU A 123 -4.11 -7.24 8.24
C LEU A 123 -3.42 -6.68 9.49
N ARG A 124 -3.97 -5.63 10.11
CA ARG A 124 -3.44 -4.96 11.31
C ARG A 124 -2.05 -4.30 11.12
N ILE A 125 -1.73 -3.92 9.90
CA ILE A 125 -0.49 -3.19 9.56
C ILE A 125 -0.78 -1.89 8.75
N PRO A 126 -1.84 -1.11 9.07
CA PRO A 126 -2.26 0.00 8.22
C PRO A 126 -1.21 1.11 8.12
N TYR A 127 -0.39 1.30 9.14
CA TYR A 127 0.58 2.39 9.23
C TYR A 127 1.72 2.29 8.21
N ALA A 128 1.92 1.13 7.57
CA ALA A 128 2.89 0.95 6.50
C ALA A 128 2.50 1.68 5.21
N ILE A 129 1.20 1.86 4.96
CA ILE A 129 0.68 2.50 3.75
C ILE A 129 1.21 3.92 3.56
N PRO A 130 1.01 4.88 4.48
CA PRO A 130 1.45 6.26 4.27
C PRO A 130 2.98 6.37 4.16
N LEU A 131 3.74 5.49 4.82
CA LEU A 131 5.20 5.45 4.70
C LEU A 131 5.63 4.97 3.30
N ILE A 132 5.13 3.82 2.84
CA ILE A 132 5.52 3.25 1.55
C ILE A 132 5.01 4.11 0.39
N VAL A 133 3.76 4.58 0.46
CA VAL A 133 3.17 5.43 -0.58
C VAL A 133 3.86 6.79 -0.58
N GLY A 134 4.20 7.37 0.57
CA GLY A 134 4.98 8.60 0.64
C GLY A 134 6.37 8.45 0.01
N LEU A 135 7.02 7.29 0.17
CA LEU A 135 8.33 6.98 -0.43
C LEU A 135 8.30 6.69 -1.93
N SER A 136 7.17 6.20 -2.46
CA SER A 136 7.06 5.66 -3.82
C SER A 136 6.21 6.51 -4.75
N GLY A 137 5.12 7.07 -4.23
CA GLY A 137 4.06 7.72 -4.98
C GLY A 137 4.15 9.24 -5.01
N SER A 138 3.11 9.85 -5.57
CA SER A 138 2.98 11.30 -5.68
C SER A 138 2.24 11.87 -4.47
N LEU A 139 2.30 13.19 -4.28
CA LEU A 139 1.45 13.89 -3.30
C LEU A 139 -0.05 13.67 -3.58
N ILE A 140 -0.44 13.41 -4.83
CA ILE A 140 -1.83 13.14 -5.24
C ILE A 140 -2.33 11.80 -4.67
N SER A 141 -1.42 10.87 -4.35
CA SER A 141 -1.73 9.56 -3.77
C SER A 141 -2.31 9.67 -2.33
N VAL A 142 -2.32 10.86 -1.72
CA VAL A 142 -3.06 11.16 -0.47
C VAL A 142 -4.56 10.91 -0.62
N ILE A 143 -5.13 11.23 -1.79
CA ILE A 143 -6.57 11.08 -2.05
C ILE A 143 -7.00 9.60 -1.94
N PRO A 144 -6.46 8.66 -2.72
CA PRO A 144 -6.90 7.27 -2.67
C PRO A 144 -6.55 6.59 -1.34
N VAL A 145 -5.46 6.97 -0.66
CA VAL A 145 -5.15 6.47 0.69
C VAL A 145 -6.22 6.92 1.69
N SER A 146 -6.56 8.21 1.70
CA SER A 146 -7.58 8.76 2.60
C SER A 146 -8.96 8.15 2.34
N CYS A 147 -9.33 8.00 1.06
CA CYS A 147 -10.56 7.32 0.66
C CYS A 147 -10.55 5.84 1.08
N GLY A 148 -9.41 5.16 0.99
CA GLY A 148 -9.26 3.78 1.47
C GLY A 148 -9.45 3.64 2.99
N VAL A 149 -8.99 4.61 3.79
CA VAL A 149 -9.27 4.67 5.24
C VAL A 149 -10.78 4.83 5.47
N PHE A 150 -11.44 5.74 4.74
CA PHE A 150 -12.89 5.93 4.83
C PHE A 150 -13.67 4.66 4.49
N ILE A 151 -13.30 3.97 3.41
CA ILE A 151 -13.89 2.68 3.03
C ILE A 151 -13.76 1.68 4.18
N TYR A 152 -12.56 1.50 4.76
CA TYR A 152 -12.34 0.59 5.88
C TYR A 152 -13.28 0.87 7.06
N TYR A 153 -13.36 2.12 7.51
CA TYR A 153 -14.19 2.49 8.66
C TYR A 153 -15.68 2.35 8.38
N THR A 154 -16.10 2.55 7.13
CA THR A 154 -17.49 2.28 6.72
C THR A 154 -17.79 0.78 6.77
N LEU A 155 -16.89 -0.06 6.25
CA LEU A 155 -17.05 -1.52 6.34
C LEU A 155 -17.03 -2.01 7.80
N LEU A 156 -16.21 -1.41 8.65
CA LEU A 156 -16.18 -1.70 10.09
C LEU A 156 -17.49 -1.33 10.77
N TYR A 157 -18.03 -0.14 10.46
CA TYR A 157 -19.33 0.31 10.97
C TYR A 157 -20.45 -0.66 10.57
N VAL A 158 -20.49 -1.04 9.30
CA VAL A 158 -21.45 -2.02 8.78
C VAL A 158 -21.34 -3.34 9.51
N LYS A 159 -20.12 -3.87 9.66
CA LYS A 159 -19.86 -5.13 10.36
C LYS A 159 -20.33 -5.10 11.82
N GLN A 160 -20.10 -3.99 12.52
CA GLN A 160 -20.47 -3.83 13.92
C GLN A 160 -21.98 -3.62 14.13
N ASN A 161 -22.66 -3.03 13.15
CA ASN A 161 -24.06 -2.63 13.26
C ASN A 161 -25.01 -3.46 12.37
N ALA A 162 -24.55 -4.58 11.78
CA ALA A 162 -25.32 -5.37 10.84
C ALA A 162 -26.72 -5.77 11.35
N GLY A 163 -26.85 -6.15 12.62
CA GLY A 163 -28.14 -6.47 13.23
C GLY A 163 -29.10 -5.28 13.33
N VAL A 164 -28.59 -4.07 13.55
CA VAL A 164 -29.41 -2.85 13.59
C VAL A 164 -29.82 -2.42 12.17
N LEU A 165 -28.91 -2.59 11.21
CA LEU A 165 -29.14 -2.20 9.82
C LEU A 165 -30.21 -3.06 9.14
N THR A 166 -30.26 -4.36 9.49
CA THR A 166 -31.21 -5.35 8.98
C THR A 166 -32.57 -5.35 9.70
N ASN A 167 -32.69 -4.63 10.83
CA ASN A 167 -33.97 -4.54 11.53
C ASN A 167 -34.91 -3.52 10.84
N ASP A 168 -36.01 -4.03 10.30
CA ASP A 168 -37.15 -3.30 9.73
C ASP A 168 -38.10 -2.71 10.80
N LEU A 169 -37.55 -2.28 11.94
CA LEU A 169 -38.35 -1.51 12.88
C LEU A 169 -38.65 -0.17 12.22
N SER A 170 -39.94 0.14 12.13
CA SER A 170 -40.65 1.23 11.45
C SER A 170 -40.17 2.66 11.75
N VAL A 171 -38.87 2.90 11.67
CA VAL A 171 -38.26 4.22 11.63
C VAL A 171 -38.40 4.72 10.21
N ASP A 172 -38.90 5.94 10.04
CA ASP A 172 -38.96 6.64 8.77
C ASP A 172 -37.60 6.49 8.03
N GLU A 173 -37.62 5.93 6.82
CA GLU A 173 -36.42 5.55 6.05
C GLU A 173 -35.45 6.74 5.90
N VAL A 174 -36.01 7.96 5.84
CA VAL A 174 -35.27 9.22 5.78
C VAL A 174 -34.50 9.49 7.07
N GLN A 175 -35.08 9.22 8.24
CA GLN A 175 -34.38 9.36 9.52
C GLN A 175 -33.28 8.32 9.68
N LYS A 176 -33.52 7.08 9.26
CA LYS A 176 -32.51 6.01 9.22
C LYS A 176 -31.33 6.44 8.35
N PHE A 177 -31.58 6.96 7.16
CA PHE A 177 -30.56 7.50 6.26
C PHE A 177 -29.78 8.67 6.87
N MET A 178 -30.47 9.67 7.43
CA MET A 178 -29.80 10.82 8.06
C MET A 178 -28.93 10.41 9.27
N GLN A 179 -29.40 9.46 10.06
CA GLN A 179 -28.65 8.92 11.18
C GLN A 179 -27.40 8.17 10.71
N LEU A 180 -27.49 7.37 9.64
CA LEU A 180 -26.34 6.70 9.03
C LEU A 180 -25.29 7.70 8.54
N MET A 181 -25.72 8.76 7.85
CA MET A 181 -24.82 9.83 7.40
C MET A 181 -24.13 10.53 8.55
N LYS A 182 -24.89 10.86 9.60
CA LYS A 182 -24.32 11.45 10.79
C LYS A 182 -23.31 10.51 11.46
N SER A 183 -23.63 9.23 11.60
CA SER A 183 -22.74 8.25 12.23
C SER A 183 -21.45 7.99 11.44
N LEU A 184 -21.52 7.93 10.12
CA LEU A 184 -20.33 7.73 9.27
C LEU A 184 -19.44 8.98 9.26
N LEU A 185 -20.01 10.16 9.03
CA LEU A 185 -19.25 11.42 8.93
C LEU A 185 -18.75 11.92 10.29
N SER A 186 -19.47 11.65 11.38
CA SER A 186 -19.07 12.04 12.74
C SER A 186 -18.19 11.00 13.42
N ASN A 187 -17.71 9.99 12.69
CA ASN A 187 -16.78 9.01 13.23
C ASN A 187 -15.42 9.68 13.48
N LYS A 188 -15.23 10.17 14.70
CA LYS A 188 -14.03 10.88 15.14
C LYS A 188 -12.76 10.04 14.94
N LEU A 189 -12.82 8.74 15.23
CA LEU A 189 -11.68 7.83 15.05
C LEU A 189 -11.28 7.74 13.57
N MET A 190 -12.25 7.62 12.67
CA MET A 190 -11.99 7.63 11.23
C MET A 190 -11.33 8.94 10.79
N LEU A 191 -11.85 10.09 11.24
CA LEU A 191 -11.30 11.40 10.89
C LEU A 191 -9.85 11.56 11.38
N VAL A 192 -9.56 11.16 12.62
CA VAL A 192 -8.19 11.16 13.17
C VAL A 192 -7.26 10.27 12.34
N MET A 193 -7.73 9.11 11.88
CA MET A 193 -6.91 8.21 11.07
C MET A 193 -6.69 8.73 9.64
N VAL A 194 -7.70 9.35 9.03
CA VAL A 194 -7.55 10.01 7.72
C VAL A 194 -6.51 11.13 7.82
N THR A 195 -6.60 12.00 8.84
CA THR A 195 -5.63 13.09 9.01
C THR A 195 -4.23 12.58 9.32
N ALA A 196 -4.09 11.55 10.15
CA ALA A 196 -2.80 10.94 10.45
C ALA A 196 -2.14 10.34 9.21
N PHE A 197 -2.91 9.66 8.35
CA PHE A 197 -2.39 9.03 7.13
C PHE A 197 -2.03 10.07 6.08
N ALA A 198 -2.89 11.06 5.87
CA ALA A 198 -2.64 12.15 4.94
C ALA A 198 -1.39 12.95 5.35
N LEU A 199 -1.29 13.37 6.62
CA LEU A 199 -0.16 14.17 7.09
C LEU A 199 1.15 13.37 7.03
N SER A 200 1.13 12.11 7.50
CA SER A 200 2.31 11.24 7.45
C SER A 200 2.81 11.05 6.02
N LEU A 201 1.91 10.77 5.07
CA LEU A 201 2.28 10.62 3.66
C LEU A 201 2.90 11.90 3.10
N VAL A 202 2.28 13.05 3.35
CA VAL A 202 2.81 14.35 2.88
C VAL A 202 4.18 14.63 3.46
N VAL A 203 4.38 14.41 4.77
CA VAL A 203 5.69 14.58 5.42
C VAL A 203 6.73 13.69 4.76
N VAL A 204 6.44 12.39 4.58
CA VAL A 204 7.37 11.44 3.94
C VAL A 204 7.70 11.89 2.51
N ALA A 205 6.68 12.28 1.73
CA ALA A 205 6.84 12.67 0.33
C ALA A 205 7.70 13.93 0.19
N ILE A 206 7.52 14.92 1.07
CA ILE A 206 8.35 16.14 1.08
C ILE A 206 9.76 15.79 1.56
N THR A 207 9.91 15.10 2.69
CA THR A 207 11.23 14.80 3.26
C THR A 207 12.09 13.93 2.33
N ARG A 208 11.51 12.97 1.60
CA ARG A 208 12.30 12.14 0.66
C ARG A 208 12.87 12.95 -0.51
N SER A 209 12.21 14.05 -0.89
CA SER A 209 12.63 14.92 -2.00
C SER A 209 13.73 15.91 -1.61
N LEU A 210 14.08 15.99 -0.32
CA LEU A 210 15.17 16.85 0.14
C LEU A 210 16.52 16.29 -0.33
N SER A 211 17.43 17.20 -0.70
CA SER A 211 18.80 16.90 -1.15
C SER A 211 19.77 16.56 0.00
N VAL A 212 19.26 16.02 1.11
CA VAL A 212 20.01 15.66 2.31
C VAL A 212 20.45 14.20 2.26
N ASP A 213 21.60 13.88 2.84
CA ASP A 213 22.03 12.48 2.98
C ASP A 213 21.04 11.70 3.86
N TYR A 214 20.81 10.43 3.52
CA TYR A 214 19.83 9.58 4.20
C TYR A 214 18.38 10.10 4.17
N SER A 215 18.02 10.99 3.22
CA SER A 215 16.68 11.60 3.12
C SER A 215 15.53 10.59 3.19
N TRP A 216 15.69 9.39 2.63
CA TRP A 216 14.68 8.32 2.69
C TRP A 216 14.47 7.75 4.10
N ILE A 217 15.56 7.55 4.85
CA ILE A 217 15.47 7.06 6.24
C ILE A 217 14.89 8.17 7.13
N ILE A 218 15.35 9.41 6.93
CA ILE A 218 14.80 10.58 7.63
C ILE A 218 13.31 10.74 7.33
N ALA A 219 12.88 10.51 6.09
CA ALA A 219 11.47 10.56 5.70
C ALA A 219 10.63 9.51 6.44
N ILE A 220 11.11 8.27 6.57
CA ILE A 220 10.41 7.23 7.33
C ILE A 220 10.25 7.64 8.80
N VAL A 221 11.33 8.12 9.42
CA VAL A 221 11.32 8.52 10.84
C VAL A 221 10.40 9.73 11.05
N ALA A 222 10.55 10.78 10.23
CA ALA A 222 9.72 11.98 10.30
C ALA A 222 8.24 11.67 10.06
N GLY A 223 7.93 10.85 9.05
CA GLY A 223 6.57 10.39 8.76
C GLY A 223 5.94 9.60 9.89
N THR A 224 6.73 8.74 10.56
CA THR A 224 6.28 7.95 11.72
C THR A 224 6.01 8.84 12.92
N ILE A 225 6.89 9.81 13.21
CA ILE A 225 6.71 10.78 14.28
C ILE A 225 5.45 11.63 14.02
N ALA A 226 5.26 12.13 12.80
CA ALA A 226 4.07 12.88 12.42
C ALA A 226 2.80 12.04 12.58
N GLN A 227 2.83 10.76 12.16
CA GLN A 227 1.71 9.85 12.29
C GLN A 227 1.33 9.60 13.76
N LEU A 228 2.31 9.27 14.60
CA LEU A 228 2.11 9.06 16.03
C LEU A 228 1.60 10.34 16.71
N GLY A 229 2.18 11.50 16.37
CA GLY A 229 1.78 12.80 16.90
C GLY A 229 0.31 13.08 16.62
N VAL A 230 -0.16 12.92 15.37
CA VAL A 230 -1.57 13.15 15.04
C VAL A 230 -2.48 12.14 15.74
N ILE A 231 -2.09 10.87 15.82
CA ILE A 231 -2.90 9.85 16.49
C ILE A 231 -3.04 10.17 17.98
N PHE A 232 -1.95 10.50 18.67
CA PHE A 232 -2.01 10.82 20.11
C PHE A 232 -2.74 12.13 20.40
N ILE A 233 -2.51 13.17 19.59
CA ILE A 233 -3.26 14.42 19.72
C ILE A 233 -4.74 14.16 19.45
N GLY A 234 -5.06 13.37 18.43
CA GLY A 234 -6.42 13.01 18.08
C GLY A 234 -7.12 12.15 19.14
N ASP A 235 -6.40 11.20 19.75
CA ASP A 235 -6.89 10.35 20.86
C ASP A 235 -7.36 11.22 22.03
N ILE A 236 -6.53 12.18 22.46
CA ILE A 236 -6.82 13.10 23.57
C ILE A 236 -7.89 14.14 23.17
N ALA A 237 -7.71 14.83 22.05
CA ALA A 237 -8.54 15.97 21.67
C ALA A 237 -9.94 15.56 21.19
N ALA A 238 -10.04 14.42 20.51
CA ALA A 238 -11.31 13.92 19.99
C ALA A 238 -11.99 12.93 20.96
N ASP A 239 -11.34 12.58 22.08
CA ASP A 239 -11.79 11.58 23.06
C ASP A 239 -12.08 10.24 22.41
N VAL A 240 -11.08 9.73 21.69
CA VAL A 240 -11.12 8.45 20.98
C VAL A 240 -10.28 7.45 21.77
N SER A 241 -10.61 6.16 21.72
CA SER A 241 -9.88 5.11 22.43
C SER A 241 -9.01 4.27 21.49
N VAL A 242 -7.81 4.75 21.19
CA VAL A 242 -6.81 4.01 20.43
C VAL A 242 -5.96 3.17 21.38
N SER A 243 -5.96 1.84 21.18
CA SER A 243 -5.10 0.95 21.97
C SER A 243 -3.62 1.21 21.68
N VAL A 244 -2.92 1.80 22.64
CA VAL A 244 -1.48 2.11 22.55
C VAL A 244 -0.66 0.88 22.20
N THR A 245 -0.94 -0.27 22.82
CA THR A 245 -0.20 -1.52 22.53
C THR A 245 -0.35 -1.96 21.08
N ARG A 246 -1.58 -1.90 20.52
CA ARG A 246 -1.82 -2.26 19.11
C ARG A 246 -1.17 -1.27 18.16
N LEU A 247 -1.21 0.02 18.49
CA LEU A 247 -0.58 1.09 17.73
C LEU A 247 0.94 0.86 17.65
N LEU A 248 1.62 0.66 18.78
CA LEU A 248 3.07 0.48 18.82
C LEU A 248 3.54 -0.76 18.06
N VAL A 249 2.84 -1.89 18.22
CA VAL A 249 3.15 -3.12 17.45
C VAL A 249 2.93 -2.89 15.96
N GLY A 250 1.82 -2.25 15.58
CA GLY A 250 1.52 -1.93 14.18
C GLY A 250 2.57 -1.03 13.54
N ILE A 251 3.04 -0.01 14.27
CA ILE A 251 4.09 0.91 13.81
C ILE A 251 5.43 0.19 13.67
N LEU A 252 5.80 -0.65 14.64
CA LEU A 252 7.07 -1.40 14.59
C LEU A 252 7.13 -2.32 13.37
N ILE A 253 6.03 -3.03 13.07
CA ILE A 253 5.92 -3.84 11.85
C ILE A 253 5.97 -2.96 10.60
N SER A 254 5.32 -1.79 10.62
CA SER A 254 5.29 -0.86 9.50
C SER A 254 6.67 -0.27 9.18
N LEU A 255 7.46 0.05 10.20
CA LEU A 255 8.86 0.48 10.06
C LEU A 255 9.72 -0.63 9.45
N LEU A 256 9.53 -1.88 9.87
CA LEU A 256 10.23 -3.02 9.29
C LEU A 256 9.90 -3.19 7.80
N ILE A 257 8.62 -3.10 7.43
CA ILE A 257 8.19 -3.17 6.03
C ILE A 257 8.76 -2.00 5.21
N ALA A 258 8.70 -0.77 5.73
CA ALA A 258 9.26 0.40 5.06
C ALA A 258 10.79 0.31 4.89
N GLY A 259 11.48 -0.25 5.88
CA GLY A 259 12.92 -0.54 5.82
C GLY A 259 13.26 -1.58 4.75
N ILE A 260 12.51 -2.68 4.68
CA ILE A 260 12.63 -3.69 3.62
C ILE A 260 12.38 -3.05 2.25
N TYR A 261 11.31 -2.27 2.11
CA TYR A 261 11.00 -1.54 0.88
C TYR A 261 12.16 -0.64 0.43
N THR A 262 12.70 0.15 1.36
CA THR A 262 13.83 1.07 1.10
C THR A 262 15.07 0.30 0.65
N PHE A 263 15.37 -0.83 1.29
CA PHE A 263 16.49 -1.67 0.88
C PHE A 263 16.34 -2.16 -0.57
N PHE A 264 15.16 -2.63 -0.98
CA PHE A 264 14.92 -3.12 -2.33
C PHE A 264 14.88 -2.02 -3.38
N VAL A 265 14.29 -0.86 -3.07
CA VAL A 265 14.10 0.21 -4.06
C VAL A 265 15.28 1.19 -4.10
N PHE A 266 15.85 1.53 -2.96
CA PHE A 266 16.80 2.63 -2.81
C PHE A 266 18.03 2.22 -1.96
N ALA A 267 18.87 1.35 -2.51
CA ALA A 267 20.18 1.01 -1.92
C ALA A 267 21.27 1.84 -2.59
N VAL A 268 21.68 2.92 -1.93
CA VAL A 268 22.70 3.88 -2.40
C VAL A 268 23.82 4.02 -1.36
N ASP A 269 24.99 4.42 -1.82
CA ASP A 269 26.19 4.60 -1.00
C ASP A 269 26.48 6.08 -0.80
N TYR A 270 26.00 6.64 0.31
CA TYR A 270 26.21 8.06 0.65
C TYR A 270 27.68 8.41 0.94
N SER A 271 28.54 7.43 1.24
CA SER A 271 29.97 7.70 1.53
C SER A 271 30.76 8.13 0.29
N ARG A 272 30.28 7.78 -0.91
CA ARG A 272 30.86 8.11 -2.21
C ARG A 272 30.02 9.15 -2.94
N THR A 273 29.45 10.11 -2.21
CA THR A 273 28.67 11.20 -2.81
C THR A 273 29.59 12.15 -3.57
N GLU A 274 29.27 12.42 -4.83
CA GLU A 274 30.01 13.33 -5.70
C GLU A 274 29.12 14.52 -6.11
N TYR A 275 29.70 15.70 -6.19
CA TYR A 275 29.04 16.89 -6.72
C TYR A 275 29.65 17.20 -8.09
N VAL A 276 28.86 17.05 -9.14
CA VAL A 276 29.28 17.20 -10.53
C VAL A 276 28.54 18.35 -11.19
N GLN A 277 29.26 19.06 -12.05
CA GLN A 277 28.74 20.16 -12.85
C GLN A 277 28.68 19.71 -14.30
N PHE A 278 27.52 19.86 -14.93
CA PHE A 278 27.35 19.68 -16.37
C PHE A 278 26.99 21.02 -16.99
N GLU A 279 27.45 21.27 -18.21
CA GLU A 279 27.12 22.44 -19.00
C GLU A 279 26.68 21.94 -20.37
N ASP A 280 25.55 22.44 -20.85
CA ASP A 280 25.15 22.35 -22.25
C ASP A 280 24.99 23.77 -22.83
N ASP A 281 24.59 23.86 -24.10
CA ASP A 281 24.50 25.14 -24.81
C ASP A 281 23.49 26.12 -24.17
N ASP A 282 22.52 25.63 -23.38
CA ASP A 282 21.42 26.40 -22.79
C ASP A 282 21.49 26.51 -21.25
N TYR A 283 22.17 25.58 -20.57
CA TYR A 283 22.08 25.39 -19.11
C TYR A 283 23.36 24.91 -18.43
N TYR A 284 23.58 25.41 -17.21
CA TYR A 284 24.50 24.84 -16.22
C TYR A 284 23.73 24.02 -15.18
N TYR A 285 24.07 22.75 -15.04
CA TYR A 285 23.50 21.83 -14.05
C TYR A 285 24.46 21.59 -12.90
N TYR A 286 23.99 21.80 -11.67
CA TYR A 286 24.67 21.39 -10.45
C TYR A 286 23.98 20.14 -9.90
N VAL A 287 24.63 18.98 -9.98
CA VAL A 287 24.01 17.70 -9.65
C VAL A 287 24.76 17.01 -8.51
N LYS A 288 23.99 16.50 -7.54
CA LYS A 288 24.48 15.58 -6.51
C LYS A 288 24.32 14.15 -7.00
N ALA A 289 25.42 13.46 -7.25
CA ALA A 289 25.46 12.06 -7.66
C ALA A 289 25.73 11.17 -6.45
N VAL A 290 24.78 10.27 -6.14
CA VAL A 290 24.96 9.24 -5.10
C VAL A 290 24.98 7.87 -5.78
N PRO A 291 26.12 7.14 -5.77
CA PRO A 291 26.23 5.88 -6.48
C PRO A 291 25.33 4.81 -5.85
N LYS A 292 24.71 3.98 -6.71
CA LYS A 292 23.92 2.83 -6.25
C LYS A 292 24.86 1.72 -5.77
N LEU A 293 24.50 1.07 -4.66
CA LEU A 293 25.20 -0.12 -4.19
C LEU A 293 24.92 -1.26 -5.16
N THR A 294 25.90 -1.56 -6.03
CA THR A 294 25.88 -2.73 -6.91
C THR A 294 27.08 -3.61 -6.58
N VAL A 295 26.86 -4.92 -6.58
CA VAL A 295 27.90 -5.92 -6.31
C VAL A 295 27.83 -6.97 -7.40
N SER A 296 28.73 -6.88 -8.38
CA SER A 296 28.89 -7.93 -9.38
C SER A 296 29.07 -9.28 -8.67
N ALA A 297 28.24 -10.27 -9.02
CA ALA A 297 28.39 -11.61 -8.50
C ALA A 297 29.83 -12.10 -8.74
N PRO A 298 30.52 -12.68 -7.74
CA PRO A 298 31.89 -13.12 -7.91
C PRO A 298 31.94 -14.15 -9.05
N ASP A 299 32.67 -13.82 -10.10
CA ASP A 299 32.91 -14.69 -11.26
C ASP A 299 33.77 -15.86 -10.78
N VAL A 300 33.14 -17.00 -10.48
CA VAL A 300 33.84 -18.21 -10.02
C VAL A 300 34.57 -18.80 -11.22
N LYS A 301 35.73 -18.24 -11.56
CA LYS A 301 36.65 -18.82 -12.53
C LYS A 301 37.20 -20.12 -11.94
N VAL A 302 36.58 -21.24 -12.27
CA VAL A 302 37.13 -22.57 -12.02
C VAL A 302 38.36 -22.73 -12.90
N GLN A 303 39.54 -22.38 -12.37
CA GLN A 303 40.81 -22.73 -13.01
C GLN A 303 40.95 -24.25 -12.96
N LYS A 304 40.77 -24.90 -14.11
CA LYS A 304 41.14 -26.31 -14.27
C LYS A 304 42.67 -26.42 -14.22
N ILE A 305 43.21 -26.87 -13.10
CA ILE A 305 44.62 -27.25 -13.00
C ILE A 305 44.77 -28.57 -13.74
N ASN A 306 45.24 -28.53 -14.99
CA ASN A 306 45.63 -29.74 -15.72
C ASN A 306 46.86 -30.36 -15.04
N ALA A 307 46.68 -31.51 -14.38
CA ALA A 307 47.79 -32.29 -13.85
C ALA A 307 48.66 -32.81 -15.01
N ARG A 308 49.91 -32.35 -15.06
CA ARG A 308 50.90 -32.73 -16.08
C ARG A 308 51.22 -34.22 -15.95
N LYS A 309 50.84 -35.03 -16.93
CA LYS A 309 51.17 -36.46 -17.02
C LYS A 309 52.68 -36.61 -17.19
N LEU A 310 53.38 -37.04 -16.15
CA LEU A 310 54.80 -37.41 -16.21
C LEU A 310 54.97 -38.57 -17.21
N GLN A 311 55.52 -38.28 -18.39
CA GLN A 311 56.05 -39.31 -19.28
C GLN A 311 57.35 -39.85 -18.67
N ARG A 312 57.31 -41.12 -18.23
CA ARG A 312 58.52 -41.89 -17.94
C ARG A 312 59.26 -42.18 -19.25
N PRO A 313 60.58 -42.00 -19.34
CA PRO A 313 61.34 -42.44 -20.50
C PRO A 313 61.34 -43.96 -20.55
N GLN A 314 60.94 -44.54 -21.70
CA GLN A 314 61.25 -45.93 -22.01
C GLN A 314 62.73 -46.04 -22.40
N ARG A 315 63.38 -47.11 -21.92
CA ARG A 315 64.78 -47.46 -22.16
C ARG A 315 65.08 -47.67 -23.63
#